data_AF-A0A939DQN8-F1
#
_entry.id   AF-A0A939DQN8-F1
#
_cell.length_a   1.000
_cell.length_b   1.000
_cell.length_c   1.000
_cell.angle_alpha   90.00
_cell.angle_beta   90.00
_cell.angle_gamma   90.00
#
_symmetry.space_group_name_H-M   'P 1'
#
loop_
_entity.id
_entity.type
_entity.pdbx_description
1 polymer ?
#
loop_
_entity_poly.entity_id
_entity_poly.type
_entity_poly.pdbx_seq_one_letter_code
_entity_poly.pdbx_strand_id
1 'polypeptide(L)'
;MNSLPVAIALLVIVLVIWLGYYFKPPSKGTSSQKAKPLQIHEDPVQQNGPIDLRDYIVLDTETTGLSEGYEAIEIAVVDCNGQVLFNQRVRPTIEIEPRAVEVHKITSSQLTTCPTFDSVSVSLSQVLQGKTIAAYNLPYDINALLNSALATKAELSINGPSVCIMEFATRLFKRERNLKLTALIEGFGIKVVDAHSALGDARMAMEVFKILAHLDDSHPDGFMPGFENIDPAVLWGCRDNEELKYWESPDKDRAGLFTGWSAGGSGKVAMLTQEFHRQVMAQEASGKTAVFTVRYSNGIPIVHLNMLTQEGIKGVRSTLKE
;
A
#
# COMPACT_ATOMS: atom_id res chain seq x y z
N MET A 1 -9.54 -27.75 70.09
CA MET A 1 -9.32 -28.23 68.71
C MET A 1 -10.15 -27.37 67.76
N ASN A 2 -9.48 -26.86 66.72
CA ASN A 2 -10.00 -26.30 65.46
C ASN A 2 -10.87 -25.03 65.49
N SER A 3 -10.24 -23.84 65.55
CA SER A 3 -10.90 -22.59 65.11
C SER A 3 -9.99 -21.62 64.34
N LEU A 4 -8.66 -21.82 64.32
CA LEU A 4 -7.74 -20.96 63.58
C LEU A 4 -7.80 -21.07 62.02
N PRO A 5 -8.14 -22.23 61.41
CA PRO A 5 -8.23 -22.33 59.94
C PRO A 5 -9.48 -21.64 59.35
N VAL A 6 -10.57 -21.57 60.13
CA VAL A 6 -11.88 -21.03 59.67
C VAL A 6 -11.87 -19.50 59.65
N ALA A 7 -11.17 -18.86 60.59
CA ALA A 7 -11.06 -17.40 60.65
C ALA A 7 -10.26 -16.81 59.47
N ILE A 8 -9.22 -17.51 59.01
CA ILE A 8 -8.42 -17.09 57.84
C ILE A 8 -9.21 -17.28 56.54
N ALA A 9 -9.98 -18.37 56.42
CA ALA A 9 -10.86 -18.59 55.28
C ALA A 9 -11.98 -17.54 55.17
N LEU A 10 -12.57 -17.13 56.30
CA LEU A 10 -13.59 -16.08 56.33
C LEU A 10 -13.03 -14.68 55.98
N LEU A 11 -11.81 -14.36 56.42
CA LEU A 11 -11.14 -13.09 56.07
C LEU A 11 -10.83 -12.99 54.56
N VAL A 12 -10.42 -14.09 53.92
CA VAL A 12 -10.19 -14.13 52.47
C VAL A 12 -11.49 -14.01 51.68
N ILE A 13 -12.58 -14.65 52.14
CA ILE A 13 -13.90 -14.56 51.49
C ILE A 13 -14.48 -13.14 51.60
N VAL A 14 -14.36 -12.48 52.75
CA VAL A 14 -14.82 -11.09 52.94
C VAL A 14 -13.99 -10.12 52.08
N LEU A 15 -12.67 -10.31 51.92
CA LEU A 15 -11.83 -9.47 51.07
C LEU A 15 -12.17 -9.62 49.58
N VAL A 16 -12.48 -10.84 49.12
CA VAL A 16 -12.90 -11.12 47.73
C VAL A 16 -14.29 -10.54 47.43
N ILE A 17 -15.23 -10.61 48.40
CA ILE A 17 -16.56 -9.99 48.27
C ILE A 17 -16.45 -8.46 48.29
N TRP A 18 -15.56 -7.89 49.10
CA TRP A 18 -15.33 -6.44 49.19
C TRP A 18 -14.67 -5.86 47.92
N LEU A 19 -13.69 -6.56 47.35
CA LEU A 19 -13.08 -6.20 46.05
C LEU A 19 -14.08 -6.33 44.88
N GLY A 20 -14.95 -7.35 44.89
CA GLY A 20 -16.02 -7.52 43.91
C GLY A 20 -17.11 -6.44 43.99
N TYR A 21 -17.29 -5.79 45.15
CA TYR A 21 -18.26 -4.70 45.33
C TYR A 21 -17.78 -3.35 44.78
N TYR A 22 -16.46 -3.10 44.80
CA TYR A 22 -15.86 -1.87 44.25
C TYR A 22 -15.47 -1.97 42.77
N PHE A 23 -15.29 -3.17 42.23
CA PHE A 23 -15.17 -3.42 40.79
C PHE A 23 -16.49 -3.89 40.19
N LYS A 24 -17.51 -3.04 40.28
CA LYS A 24 -18.74 -3.21 39.49
C LYS A 24 -18.47 -2.63 38.10
N PRO A 25 -18.48 -3.43 37.00
CA PRO A 25 -18.44 -2.85 35.67
C PRO A 25 -19.65 -1.91 35.51
N PRO A 26 -19.50 -0.73 34.89
CA PRO A 26 -20.57 0.25 34.83
C PRO A 26 -21.81 -0.36 34.16
N SER A 27 -22.94 -0.16 34.82
CA SER A 27 -24.27 -0.62 34.42
C SER A 27 -24.72 0.00 33.10
N LYS A 28 -25.42 -0.79 32.28
CA LYS A 28 -26.17 -0.31 31.11
C LYS A 28 -27.21 0.73 31.57
N GLY A 29 -27.04 1.98 31.13
CA GLY A 29 -27.96 3.09 31.33
C GLY A 29 -27.88 4.09 30.18
N THR A 30 -29.02 4.25 29.50
CA THR A 30 -29.51 5.38 28.66
C THR A 30 -28.56 6.02 27.63
N SER A 31 -28.94 5.82 26.36
CA SER A 31 -28.49 6.45 25.11
C SER A 31 -27.61 7.71 25.21
N SER A 32 -26.30 7.51 25.19
CA SER A 32 -25.48 8.22 24.20
C SER A 32 -25.24 7.23 23.08
N GLN A 33 -25.44 7.65 21.83
CA GLN A 33 -24.95 6.89 20.69
C GLN A 33 -23.43 6.89 20.81
N LYS A 34 -22.86 5.88 21.49
CA LYS A 34 -21.44 5.60 21.42
C LYS A 34 -21.14 5.36 19.95
N ALA A 35 -20.28 6.20 19.37
CA ALA A 35 -19.75 5.98 18.04
C ALA A 35 -19.31 4.51 17.94
N LYS A 36 -19.89 3.79 16.99
CA LYS A 36 -19.55 2.40 16.72
C LYS A 36 -18.05 2.37 16.41
N PRO A 37 -17.26 1.42 16.97
CA PRO A 37 -15.86 1.30 16.60
C PRO A 37 -15.75 1.17 15.08
N LEU A 38 -14.77 1.87 14.50
CA LEU A 38 -14.46 1.80 13.07
C LEU A 38 -14.29 0.32 12.70
N GLN A 39 -15.21 -0.23 11.90
CA GLN A 39 -14.97 -1.51 11.25
C GLN A 39 -14.13 -1.19 10.03
N ILE A 40 -12.81 -1.29 10.16
CA ILE A 40 -11.93 -1.42 9.00
C ILE A 40 -12.35 -2.74 8.37
N HIS A 41 -13.15 -2.66 7.31
CA HIS A 41 -13.54 -3.85 6.57
C HIS A 41 -12.30 -4.38 5.85
N GLU A 42 -12.12 -5.69 5.91
CA GLU A 42 -11.06 -6.40 5.20
C GLU A 42 -11.08 -6.04 3.71
N ASP A 43 -9.88 -6.00 3.14
CA ASP A 43 -9.50 -5.57 1.79
C ASP A 43 -10.58 -5.92 0.72
N PRO A 44 -11.32 -4.93 0.17
CA PRO A 44 -12.35 -5.17 -0.84
C PRO A 44 -11.78 -5.74 -2.15
N VAL A 45 -10.45 -5.73 -2.33
CA VAL A 45 -9.77 -6.39 -3.46
C VAL A 45 -9.91 -7.93 -3.40
N GLN A 46 -10.48 -8.50 -2.34
CA GLN A 46 -10.80 -9.93 -2.25
C GLN A 46 -12.11 -10.35 -2.96
N GLN A 47 -12.86 -9.43 -3.57
CA GLN A 47 -14.03 -9.83 -4.37
C GLN A 47 -13.60 -10.19 -5.79
N ASN A 48 -13.72 -11.49 -6.14
CA ASN A 48 -13.42 -12.05 -7.47
C ASN A 48 -14.14 -11.29 -8.59
N GLY A 49 -13.48 -10.28 -9.16
CA GLY A 49 -13.98 -9.45 -10.25
C GLY A 49 -13.07 -8.22 -10.48
N PRO A 50 -13.15 -7.60 -11.66
CA PRO A 50 -12.30 -6.46 -11.99
C PRO A 50 -12.58 -5.26 -11.08
N ILE A 51 -11.53 -4.53 -10.70
CA ILE A 51 -11.64 -3.37 -9.81
C ILE A 51 -12.22 -2.17 -10.58
N ASP A 52 -13.44 -1.75 -10.26
CA ASP A 52 -13.99 -0.49 -10.78
C ASP A 52 -13.48 0.70 -9.94
N LEU A 53 -12.43 1.34 -10.44
CA LEU A 53 -11.79 2.47 -9.75
C LEU A 53 -12.73 3.66 -9.47
N ARG A 54 -13.88 3.75 -10.13
CA ARG A 54 -14.87 4.82 -9.89
C ARG A 54 -15.52 4.74 -8.50
N ASP A 55 -15.46 3.59 -7.85
CA ASP A 55 -15.94 3.39 -6.49
C ASP A 55 -14.92 3.84 -5.43
N TYR A 56 -13.71 4.19 -5.86
CA TYR A 56 -12.59 4.53 -4.99
C TYR A 56 -12.28 6.03 -5.01
N ILE A 57 -11.87 6.50 -3.84
CA ILE A 57 -11.24 7.80 -3.64
C ILE A 57 -9.89 7.58 -2.98
N VAL A 58 -8.91 8.41 -3.28
CA VAL A 58 -7.60 8.35 -2.62
C VAL A 58 -7.48 9.48 -1.62
N LEU A 59 -7.19 9.12 -0.38
CA LEU A 59 -6.87 10.00 0.74
C LEU A 59 -5.35 10.04 0.92
N ASP A 60 -4.83 11.22 1.22
CA ASP A 60 -3.47 11.40 1.72
C ASP A 60 -3.44 12.54 2.74
N THR A 61 -2.49 12.46 3.69
CA THR A 61 -2.29 13.43 4.75
C THR A 61 -0.83 13.79 4.95
N GLU A 62 -0.56 15.08 5.12
CA GLU A 62 0.66 15.54 5.78
C GLU A 62 0.37 15.71 7.26
N THR A 63 1.33 15.38 8.13
CA THR A 63 1.10 15.37 9.58
C THR A 63 2.17 16.12 10.36
N THR A 64 1.93 16.36 11.65
CA THR A 64 2.88 17.03 12.54
C THR A 64 4.18 16.25 12.79
N GLY A 65 4.31 15.00 12.33
CA GLY A 65 5.50 14.16 12.55
C GLY A 65 5.56 12.96 11.61
N LEU A 66 6.52 12.04 11.79
CA LEU A 66 6.75 10.93 10.84
C LEU A 66 6.45 9.52 11.38
N SER A 67 5.73 9.41 12.50
CA SER A 67 5.33 8.15 13.14
C SER A 67 3.85 8.15 13.52
N GLU A 68 3.38 7.10 14.20
CA GLU A 68 2.01 7.07 14.71
C GLU A 68 1.80 8.11 15.82
N GLY A 69 0.56 8.59 15.96
CA GLY A 69 0.16 9.50 17.05
C GLY A 69 0.14 10.99 16.70
N TYR A 70 0.50 11.37 15.47
CA TYR A 70 0.47 12.77 15.03
C TYR A 70 -0.88 13.21 14.47
N GLU A 71 -1.06 14.52 14.38
CA GLU A 71 -2.25 15.16 13.82
C GLU A 71 -2.02 15.51 12.34
N ALA A 72 -3.06 15.41 11.52
CA ALA A 72 -3.05 15.94 10.16
C ALA A 72 -2.88 17.47 10.15
N ILE A 73 -2.14 17.98 9.18
CA ILE A 73 -1.92 19.42 8.91
C ILE A 73 -2.27 19.81 7.47
N GLU A 74 -2.31 18.85 6.55
CA GLU A 74 -2.87 18.97 5.21
C GLU A 74 -3.59 17.67 4.89
N ILE A 75 -4.76 17.76 4.28
CA ILE A 75 -5.61 16.61 3.96
C ILE A 75 -6.08 16.78 2.53
N ALA A 76 -5.88 15.77 1.70
CA ALA A 76 -6.38 15.75 0.33
C ALA A 76 -7.17 14.47 0.05
N VAL A 77 -8.24 14.62 -0.72
CA VAL A 77 -9.02 13.51 -1.24
C VAL A 77 -9.27 13.75 -2.72
N VAL A 78 -8.95 12.75 -3.55
CA VAL A 78 -9.16 12.80 -5.00
C VAL A 78 -9.99 11.62 -5.49
N ASP A 79 -10.73 11.81 -6.57
CA ASP A 79 -11.41 10.73 -7.28
C ASP A 79 -10.46 9.96 -8.22
N CYS A 80 -11.00 8.96 -8.93
CA CYS A 80 -10.26 8.17 -9.91
C CYS A 80 -9.67 8.97 -11.09
N ASN A 81 -10.12 10.19 -11.35
CA ASN A 81 -9.57 11.08 -12.39
C ASN A 81 -8.53 12.05 -11.81
N GLY A 82 -8.25 11.98 -10.51
CA GLY A 82 -7.44 12.98 -9.81
C GLY A 82 -8.17 14.30 -9.61
N GLN A 83 -9.49 14.35 -9.76
CA GLN A 83 -10.29 15.52 -9.41
C GLN A 83 -10.30 15.68 -7.89
N VAL A 84 -10.10 16.92 -7.43
CA VAL A 84 -10.08 17.23 -6.01
C VAL A 84 -11.50 17.21 -5.45
N LEU A 85 -11.73 16.35 -4.46
CA LEU A 85 -12.97 16.28 -3.70
C LEU A 85 -12.84 17.00 -2.36
N PHE A 86 -11.64 16.98 -1.77
CA PHE A 86 -11.28 17.70 -0.56
C PHE A 86 -9.81 18.10 -0.63
N ASN A 87 -9.47 19.32 -0.22
CA ASN A 87 -8.08 19.76 -0.08
C ASN A 87 -8.02 20.90 0.92
N GLN A 88 -7.51 20.65 2.11
CA GLN A 88 -7.53 21.63 3.19
C GLN A 88 -6.31 21.49 4.09
N ARG A 89 -5.66 22.63 4.35
CA ARG A 89 -4.72 22.76 5.47
C ARG A 89 -5.48 22.99 6.76
N VAL A 90 -5.06 22.33 7.81
CA VAL A 90 -5.68 22.38 9.14
C VAL A 90 -4.65 22.77 10.19
N ARG A 91 -5.09 23.56 11.16
CA ARG A 91 -4.26 23.99 12.29
C ARG A 91 -4.22 22.87 13.34
N PRO A 92 -3.04 22.29 13.63
CA PRO A 92 -2.92 21.24 14.65
C PRO A 92 -2.98 21.84 16.06
N THR A 93 -3.15 20.97 17.05
CA THR A 93 -3.13 21.33 18.48
C THR A 93 -1.75 21.13 19.13
N ILE A 94 -0.83 20.48 18.42
CA ILE A 94 0.55 20.20 18.84
C ILE A 94 1.57 20.81 17.87
N GLU A 95 2.83 20.88 18.29
CA GLU A 95 3.92 21.38 17.46
C GLU A 95 4.26 20.44 16.30
N ILE A 96 4.69 21.01 15.17
CA ILE A 96 5.20 20.26 14.01
C ILE A 96 6.67 19.96 14.24
N GLU A 97 7.05 18.70 14.14
CA GLU A 97 8.43 18.28 14.26
C GLU A 97 9.29 18.81 13.09
N PRO A 98 10.54 19.25 13.35
CA PRO A 98 11.42 19.77 12.30
C PRO A 98 11.61 18.79 11.12
N ARG A 99 11.71 17.49 11.41
CA ARG A 99 11.85 16.44 10.39
C ARG A 99 10.62 16.32 9.46
N ALA A 100 9.41 16.62 9.96
CA ALA A 100 8.22 16.64 9.13
C ALA A 100 8.24 17.88 8.22
N VAL A 101 8.58 19.05 8.79
CA VAL A 101 8.80 20.29 8.00
C VAL A 101 9.84 20.08 6.90
N GLU A 102 10.90 19.31 7.14
CA GLU A 102 11.90 18.96 6.13
C GLU A 102 11.33 18.16 4.95
N VAL A 103 10.27 17.39 5.14
CA VAL A 103 9.59 16.62 4.09
C VAL A 103 8.59 17.51 3.34
N HIS A 104 7.53 17.96 4.02
CA HIS A 104 6.37 18.61 3.39
C HIS A 104 6.47 20.14 3.30
N LYS A 105 7.48 20.76 3.92
CA LYS A 105 7.75 22.22 3.89
C LYS A 105 6.65 23.11 4.47
N ILE A 106 5.76 22.55 5.28
CA ILE A 106 4.66 23.27 5.95
C ILE A 106 5.14 23.69 7.34
N THR A 107 5.01 24.97 7.67
CA THR A 107 5.43 25.51 8.98
C THR A 107 4.22 25.88 9.83
N SER A 108 4.37 25.89 11.16
CA SER A 108 3.30 26.28 12.08
C SER A 108 2.77 27.70 11.81
N SER A 109 3.63 28.59 11.32
CA SER A 109 3.25 29.96 10.92
C SER A 109 2.31 30.01 9.71
N GLN A 110 2.41 29.05 8.77
CA GLN A 110 1.49 28.96 7.64
C GLN A 110 0.11 28.46 8.05
N LEU A 111 0.01 27.74 9.17
CA LEU A 111 -1.22 27.13 9.65
C LEU A 111 -1.98 27.98 10.67
N THR A 112 -1.42 29.11 11.11
CA THR A 112 -1.97 29.88 12.23
C THR A 112 -3.38 30.41 11.96
N THR A 113 -3.67 30.75 10.71
CA THR A 113 -4.98 31.23 10.23
C THR A 113 -5.83 30.13 9.59
N CYS A 114 -5.30 28.91 9.46
CA CYS A 114 -6.05 27.78 8.92
C CYS A 114 -7.17 27.34 9.87
N PRO A 115 -8.24 26.72 9.33
CA PRO A 115 -9.29 26.12 10.14
C PRO A 115 -8.74 25.05 11.08
N THR A 116 -9.38 24.86 12.23
CA THR A 116 -9.13 23.71 13.12
C THR A 116 -9.79 22.45 12.54
N PHE A 117 -9.32 21.27 12.96
CA PHE A 117 -9.86 20.01 12.42
C PHE A 117 -11.38 19.86 12.63
N ASP A 118 -11.91 20.24 13.79
CA ASP A 118 -13.35 20.20 14.08
C ASP A 118 -14.17 21.01 13.07
N SER A 119 -13.66 22.15 12.61
CA SER A 119 -14.36 22.99 11.64
C SER A 119 -14.45 22.39 10.23
N VAL A 120 -13.60 21.40 9.89
CA VAL A 120 -13.57 20.76 8.56
C VAL A 120 -14.05 19.31 8.59
N SER A 121 -14.07 18.69 9.76
CA SER A 121 -14.40 17.27 10.00
C SER A 121 -15.73 16.83 9.38
N VAL A 122 -16.76 17.67 9.45
CA VAL A 122 -18.09 17.39 8.87
C VAL A 122 -18.02 17.35 7.34
N SER A 123 -17.38 18.34 6.71
CA SER A 123 -17.21 18.36 5.25
C SER A 123 -16.33 17.21 4.74
N LEU A 124 -15.28 16.85 5.50
CA LEU A 124 -14.46 15.68 5.18
C LEU A 124 -15.30 14.40 5.25
N SER A 125 -16.07 14.22 6.33
CA SER A 125 -16.95 13.06 6.49
C SER A 125 -17.96 12.91 5.34
N GLN A 126 -18.51 14.02 4.84
CA GLN A 126 -19.42 14.02 3.70
C GLN A 126 -18.74 13.53 2.41
N VAL A 127 -17.49 13.91 2.18
CA VAL A 127 -16.71 13.46 1.02
C VAL A 127 -16.37 11.97 1.11
N LEU A 128 -16.05 11.49 2.32
CA LEU A 128 -15.69 10.08 2.54
C LEU A 128 -16.90 9.14 2.56
N GLN A 129 -18.10 9.66 2.82
CA GLN A 129 -19.31 8.85 3.04
C GLN A 129 -19.68 8.01 1.82
N GLY A 130 -19.81 6.69 2.02
CA GLY A 130 -20.29 5.76 0.99
C GLY A 130 -19.28 5.51 -0.13
N LYS A 131 -18.02 5.87 0.06
CA LYS A 131 -16.91 5.63 -0.87
C LYS A 131 -15.97 4.56 -0.33
N THR A 132 -15.26 3.88 -1.22
CA THR A 132 -14.13 3.03 -0.84
C THR A 132 -12.89 3.89 -0.70
N ILE A 133 -12.32 3.96 0.51
CA ILE A 133 -11.16 4.82 0.77
C ILE A 133 -9.88 4.05 0.46
N ALA A 134 -9.09 4.53 -0.48
CA ALA A 134 -7.74 4.06 -0.72
C ALA A 134 -6.74 5.08 -0.15
N ALA A 135 -5.62 4.61 0.37
CA ALA A 135 -4.48 5.44 0.75
C ALA A 135 -3.22 4.61 0.63
N TYR A 136 -2.06 5.25 0.43
CA TYR A 136 -0.83 4.50 0.20
C TYR A 136 -0.46 3.67 1.42
N ASN A 137 -0.41 4.32 2.59
CA ASN A 137 -0.22 3.68 3.87
C ASN A 137 -1.44 3.96 4.76
N LEU A 138 -2.58 3.36 4.38
CA LEU A 138 -3.89 3.64 4.96
C LEU A 138 -3.93 3.75 6.50
N PRO A 139 -3.28 2.86 7.28
CA PRO A 139 -3.29 3.00 8.74
C PRO A 139 -2.72 4.34 9.23
N TYR A 140 -1.69 4.87 8.56
CA TYR A 140 -1.06 6.14 8.90
C TYR A 140 -2.03 7.32 8.72
N ASP A 141 -2.63 7.44 7.53
CA ASP A 141 -3.57 8.52 7.21
C ASP A 141 -4.83 8.48 8.09
N ILE A 142 -5.40 7.29 8.28
CA ILE A 142 -6.58 7.12 9.14
C ILE A 142 -6.26 7.50 10.58
N ASN A 143 -5.10 7.07 11.11
CA ASN A 143 -4.69 7.43 12.46
C ASN A 143 -4.48 8.96 12.60
N ALA A 144 -3.90 9.63 11.60
CA ALA A 144 -3.72 11.07 11.62
C ALA A 144 -5.07 11.82 11.73
N LEU A 145 -6.07 11.41 10.93
CA LEU A 145 -7.42 11.97 11.00
C LEU A 145 -8.10 11.70 12.36
N LEU A 146 -7.97 10.48 12.90
CA LEU A 146 -8.56 10.11 14.19
C LEU A 146 -7.92 10.87 15.35
N ASN A 147 -6.59 11.05 15.33
CA ASN A 147 -5.88 11.83 16.34
C ASN A 147 -6.29 13.30 16.31
N SER A 148 -6.37 13.90 15.12
CA SER A 148 -6.87 15.28 14.96
C SER A 148 -8.31 15.44 15.43
N ALA A 149 -9.17 14.46 15.14
CA ALA A 149 -10.56 14.46 15.62
C ALA A 149 -10.61 14.39 17.15
N LEU A 150 -9.82 13.51 17.76
CA LEU A 150 -9.73 13.36 19.21
C LEU A 150 -9.23 14.65 19.88
N ALA A 151 -8.15 15.24 19.35
CA ALA A 151 -7.53 16.45 19.89
C ALA A 151 -8.48 17.66 19.88
N THR A 152 -9.32 17.75 18.84
CA THR A 152 -10.28 18.86 18.68
C THR A 152 -11.70 18.53 19.17
N LYS A 153 -11.93 17.30 19.67
CA LYS A 153 -13.26 16.78 20.04
C LYS A 153 -14.26 16.83 18.88
N ALA A 154 -13.77 16.67 17.65
CA ALA A 154 -14.56 16.65 16.45
C ALA A 154 -15.33 15.33 16.29
N GLU A 155 -16.49 15.39 15.66
CA GLU A 155 -17.13 14.21 15.10
C GLU A 155 -16.50 13.92 13.74
N LEU A 156 -15.96 12.70 13.57
CA LEU A 156 -15.41 12.23 12.31
C LEU A 156 -16.07 10.90 11.94
N SER A 157 -16.70 10.86 10.78
CA SER A 157 -17.34 9.66 10.25
C SER A 157 -16.52 9.11 9.09
N ILE A 158 -15.79 8.03 9.37
CA ILE A 158 -15.15 7.21 8.35
C ILE A 158 -15.91 5.89 8.40
N ASN A 159 -16.65 5.57 7.34
CA ASN A 159 -17.43 4.33 7.28
C ASN A 159 -17.39 3.81 5.86
N GLY A 160 -17.09 2.53 5.69
CA GLY A 160 -17.03 1.89 4.39
C GLY A 160 -15.83 0.98 4.23
N PRO A 161 -15.73 0.32 3.08
CA PRO A 161 -14.55 -0.45 2.72
C PRO A 161 -13.34 0.47 2.50
N SER A 162 -12.14 -0.09 2.69
CA SER A 162 -10.91 0.65 2.48
C SER A 162 -9.79 -0.24 1.96
N VAL A 163 -8.84 0.33 1.23
CA VAL A 163 -7.69 -0.37 0.64
C VAL A 163 -6.39 0.32 1.03
N CYS A 164 -5.43 -0.48 1.49
CA CYS A 164 -4.04 -0.04 1.64
C CYS A 164 -3.29 -0.34 0.34
N ILE A 165 -2.94 0.68 -0.43
CA ILE A 165 -2.31 0.51 -1.76
C ILE A 165 -0.91 -0.13 -1.60
N MET A 166 -0.19 0.16 -0.52
CA MET A 166 1.10 -0.47 -0.22
C MET A 166 0.96 -1.97 0.03
N GLU A 167 -0.07 -2.41 0.75
CA GLU A 167 -0.33 -3.85 0.96
C GLU A 167 -0.74 -4.52 -0.35
N PHE A 168 -1.56 -3.85 -1.16
CA PHE A 168 -1.92 -4.34 -2.49
C PHE A 168 -0.69 -4.52 -3.38
N ALA A 169 0.21 -3.53 -3.44
CA ALA A 169 1.49 -3.62 -4.16
C ALA A 169 2.36 -4.78 -3.62
N THR A 170 2.43 -4.93 -2.30
CA THR A 170 3.21 -6.01 -1.65
C THR A 170 2.71 -7.40 -2.05
N ARG A 171 1.39 -7.57 -2.18
CA ARG A 171 0.78 -8.81 -2.67
C ARG A 171 1.16 -9.10 -4.13
N LEU A 172 1.13 -8.09 -4.99
CA LEU A 172 1.42 -8.24 -6.43
C LEU A 172 2.90 -8.52 -6.72
N PHE A 173 3.82 -7.77 -6.10
CA PHE A 173 5.26 -7.82 -6.42
C PHE A 173 6.08 -8.81 -5.59
N LYS A 174 5.42 -9.61 -4.71
CA LYS A 174 5.96 -10.78 -3.99
C LYS A 174 7.45 -10.72 -3.66
N ARG A 175 7.77 -10.44 -2.38
CA ARG A 175 9.14 -10.40 -1.81
C ARG A 175 10.00 -9.22 -2.25
N GLU A 176 9.50 -8.32 -3.12
CA GLU A 176 10.18 -7.06 -3.40
C GLU A 176 10.24 -6.17 -2.13
N ARG A 177 11.41 -5.59 -1.87
CA ARG A 177 11.70 -4.86 -0.64
C ARG A 177 11.50 -3.36 -0.79
N ASN A 178 11.60 -2.83 -2.01
CA ASN A 178 11.47 -1.40 -2.26
C ASN A 178 10.13 -1.05 -2.91
N LEU A 179 9.07 -1.08 -2.10
CA LEU A 179 7.72 -0.68 -2.50
C LEU A 179 7.31 0.61 -1.77
N LYS A 180 8.20 1.61 -1.78
CA LYS A 180 7.83 2.98 -1.38
C LYS A 180 7.04 3.64 -2.51
N LEU A 181 6.13 4.56 -2.18
CA LEU A 181 5.36 5.30 -3.18
C LEU A 181 6.27 5.94 -4.23
N THR A 182 7.35 6.59 -3.79
CA THR A 182 8.36 7.19 -4.68
C THR A 182 9.06 6.19 -5.59
N ALA A 183 9.36 4.98 -5.09
CA ALA A 183 9.97 3.93 -5.89
C ALA A 183 9.01 3.38 -6.96
N LEU A 184 7.71 3.27 -6.63
CA LEU A 184 6.69 2.88 -7.60
C LEU A 184 6.39 3.99 -8.61
N ILE A 185 6.40 5.26 -8.20
CA ILE A 185 6.24 6.40 -9.11
C ILE A 185 7.39 6.44 -10.13
N GLU A 186 8.63 6.39 -9.63
CA GLU A 186 9.83 6.33 -10.47
C GLU A 186 9.75 5.10 -11.37
N GLY A 187 9.43 3.95 -10.77
CA GLY A 187 9.40 2.70 -11.51
C GLY A 187 8.35 2.72 -12.60
N PHE A 188 7.12 3.11 -12.32
CA PHE A 188 6.06 3.16 -13.32
C PHE A 188 6.17 4.31 -14.33
N GLY A 189 7.19 5.16 -14.21
CA GLY A 189 7.34 6.35 -15.05
C GLY A 189 6.21 7.37 -14.84
N ILE A 190 5.59 7.38 -13.66
CA ILE A 190 4.53 8.34 -13.31
C ILE A 190 5.17 9.72 -13.16
N LYS A 191 4.56 10.72 -13.79
CA LYS A 191 5.03 12.10 -13.68
C LYS A 191 4.80 12.61 -12.25
N VAL A 192 5.88 13.08 -11.62
CA VAL A 192 5.82 13.73 -10.31
C VAL A 192 5.16 15.11 -10.43
N VAL A 193 4.18 15.38 -9.59
CA VAL A 193 3.49 16.68 -9.49
C VAL A 193 3.34 17.02 -8.00
N ASP A 194 3.93 18.15 -7.57
CA ASP A 194 3.85 18.66 -6.19
C ASP A 194 4.08 17.60 -5.09
N ALA A 195 5.15 16.80 -5.23
CA ALA A 195 5.51 15.77 -4.25
C ALA A 195 5.68 16.34 -2.84
N HIS A 196 5.29 15.54 -1.83
CA HIS A 196 5.27 15.95 -0.42
C HIS A 196 4.28 17.10 -0.15
N SER A 197 3.21 17.14 -0.94
CA SER A 197 1.96 17.77 -0.56
C SER A 197 0.89 16.71 -0.57
N ALA A 198 -0.11 16.82 0.31
CA ALA A 198 -1.14 15.79 0.40
C ALA A 198 -1.87 15.62 -0.95
N LEU A 199 -2.09 16.71 -1.69
CA LEU A 199 -2.75 16.65 -2.98
C LEU A 199 -1.90 16.00 -4.07
N GLY A 200 -0.60 16.33 -4.12
CA GLY A 200 0.33 15.73 -5.07
C GLY A 200 0.44 14.22 -4.83
N ASP A 201 0.64 13.84 -3.58
CA ASP A 201 0.84 12.45 -3.18
C ASP A 201 -0.46 11.63 -3.36
N ALA A 202 -1.64 12.18 -3.05
CA ALA A 202 -2.93 11.53 -3.35
C ALA A 202 -3.13 11.27 -4.86
N ARG A 203 -2.76 12.22 -5.73
CA ARG A 203 -2.85 12.04 -7.19
C ARG A 203 -1.88 10.96 -7.68
N MET A 204 -0.64 10.99 -7.20
CA MET A 204 0.36 9.98 -7.59
C MET A 204 0.00 8.60 -7.07
N ALA A 205 -0.54 8.49 -5.85
CA ALA A 205 -1.06 7.25 -5.30
C ALA A 205 -2.25 6.70 -6.12
N MET A 206 -3.13 7.57 -6.64
CA MET A 206 -4.20 7.15 -7.56
C MET A 206 -3.65 6.59 -8.88
N GLU A 207 -2.61 7.20 -9.46
CA GLU A 207 -1.96 6.67 -10.67
C GLU A 207 -1.27 5.32 -10.41
N VAL A 208 -0.60 5.17 -9.26
CA VAL A 208 -0.08 3.87 -8.82
C VAL A 208 -1.21 2.85 -8.70
N PHE A 209 -2.31 3.21 -8.04
CA PHE A 209 -3.44 2.30 -7.82
C PHE A 209 -4.08 1.84 -9.13
N LYS A 210 -4.23 2.74 -10.13
CA LYS A 210 -4.69 2.38 -11.48
C LYS A 210 -3.84 1.30 -12.12
N ILE A 211 -2.52 1.45 -12.04
CA ILE A 211 -1.59 0.48 -12.60
C ILE A 211 -1.77 -0.85 -11.87
N LEU A 212 -1.70 -0.86 -10.53
CA LEU A 212 -1.85 -2.09 -9.74
C LEU A 212 -3.18 -2.80 -10.01
N ALA A 213 -4.29 -2.07 -10.11
CA ALA A 213 -5.60 -2.63 -10.47
C ALA A 213 -5.56 -3.30 -11.84
N HIS A 214 -4.96 -2.65 -12.84
CA HIS A 214 -4.79 -3.26 -14.17
C HIS A 214 -3.89 -4.50 -14.14
N LEU A 215 -2.84 -4.50 -13.31
CA LEU A 215 -1.96 -5.66 -13.12
C LEU A 215 -2.73 -6.87 -12.56
N ASP A 216 -3.56 -6.64 -11.54
CA ASP A 216 -4.38 -7.66 -10.88
C ASP A 216 -5.46 -8.20 -11.83
N ASP A 217 -6.18 -7.31 -12.53
CA ASP A 217 -7.22 -7.68 -13.51
C ASP A 217 -6.68 -8.53 -14.66
N SER A 218 -5.46 -8.22 -15.13
CA SER A 218 -4.84 -8.94 -16.25
C SER A 218 -4.41 -10.37 -15.86
N HIS A 219 -4.32 -10.67 -14.56
CA HIS A 219 -3.76 -11.91 -14.04
C HIS A 219 -4.42 -12.30 -12.70
N PRO A 220 -5.68 -12.77 -12.72
CA PRO A 220 -6.45 -13.07 -11.51
C PRO A 220 -5.85 -14.21 -10.65
N ASP A 221 -5.04 -15.10 -11.24
CA ASP A 221 -4.29 -16.15 -10.53
C ASP A 221 -2.93 -15.65 -9.98
N GLY A 222 -2.72 -14.34 -9.99
CA GLY A 222 -1.55 -13.62 -9.56
C GLY A 222 -0.79 -12.99 -10.73
N PHE A 223 -0.42 -11.71 -10.57
CA PHE A 223 0.27 -10.90 -11.58
C PHE A 223 1.44 -11.58 -12.28
N MET A 224 2.31 -12.23 -11.52
CA MET A 224 3.46 -12.96 -12.06
C MET A 224 3.64 -14.28 -11.31
N PRO A 225 2.94 -15.37 -11.69
CA PRO A 225 3.01 -16.63 -10.94
C PRO A 225 4.38 -17.32 -11.09
N GLY A 226 5.13 -17.00 -12.15
CA GLY A 226 6.46 -17.54 -12.41
C GLY A 226 7.61 -16.75 -11.77
N PHE A 227 7.37 -15.52 -11.32
CA PHE A 227 8.44 -14.61 -10.89
C PHE A 227 8.26 -14.13 -9.44
N GLU A 228 9.38 -13.71 -8.84
CA GLU A 228 9.45 -13.11 -7.50
C GLU A 228 10.53 -12.02 -7.47
N ASN A 229 10.49 -11.12 -6.48
CA ASN A 229 11.44 -10.00 -6.38
C ASN A 229 11.58 -9.20 -7.69
N ILE A 230 10.45 -8.94 -8.34
CA ILE A 230 10.42 -8.11 -9.54
C ILE A 230 10.67 -6.68 -9.12
N ASP A 231 11.70 -6.07 -9.69
CA ASP A 231 12.00 -4.66 -9.50
C ASP A 231 11.19 -3.86 -10.53
N PRO A 232 10.14 -3.12 -10.11
CA PRO A 232 9.29 -2.39 -11.04
C PRO A 232 10.08 -1.32 -11.81
N ALA A 233 11.07 -0.69 -11.18
CA ALA A 233 11.84 0.36 -11.82
C ALA A 233 12.79 -0.15 -12.89
N VAL A 234 13.40 -1.30 -12.66
CA VAL A 234 14.21 -1.94 -13.70
C VAL A 234 13.32 -2.44 -14.84
N LEU A 235 12.17 -3.05 -14.54
CA LEU A 235 11.27 -3.61 -15.56
C LEU A 235 10.68 -2.52 -16.49
N TRP A 236 10.20 -1.40 -15.94
CA TRP A 236 9.71 -0.26 -16.72
C TRP A 236 10.82 0.53 -17.43
N GLY A 237 12.07 0.40 -16.98
CA GLY A 237 13.22 0.92 -17.72
C GLY A 237 13.54 0.14 -19.01
N CYS A 238 12.99 -1.07 -19.17
CA CYS A 238 13.25 -1.91 -20.33
C CYS A 238 12.46 -1.44 -21.56
N ARG A 239 13.03 -1.63 -22.75
CA ARG A 239 12.37 -1.31 -24.03
C ARG A 239 11.40 -2.41 -24.44
N ASP A 240 10.41 -2.05 -25.25
CA ASP A 240 9.56 -3.07 -25.90
C ASP A 240 10.44 -3.99 -26.76
N ASN A 241 10.18 -5.29 -26.65
CA ASN A 241 10.95 -6.38 -27.24
C ASN A 241 12.39 -6.55 -26.71
N GLU A 242 12.79 -5.89 -25.63
CA GLU A 242 14.13 -6.10 -25.06
C GLU A 242 14.32 -7.55 -24.58
N GLU A 243 15.36 -8.24 -25.07
CA GLU A 243 15.76 -9.57 -24.61
C GLU A 243 16.44 -9.45 -23.24
N LEU A 244 15.88 -10.13 -22.24
CA LEU A 244 16.45 -10.21 -20.89
C LEU A 244 17.46 -11.36 -20.82
N LYS A 245 18.58 -11.08 -20.15
CA LYS A 245 19.62 -12.08 -19.89
C LYS A 245 19.17 -13.02 -18.79
N TYR A 246 19.08 -14.30 -19.14
CA TYR A 246 18.87 -15.38 -18.19
C TYR A 246 20.18 -15.69 -17.45
N TRP A 247 20.11 -15.71 -16.13
CA TRP A 247 21.21 -16.12 -15.25
C TRP A 247 20.76 -17.28 -14.37
N GLU A 248 21.66 -18.23 -14.16
CA GLU A 248 21.47 -19.39 -13.28
C GLU A 248 22.61 -19.42 -12.25
N SER A 249 22.29 -19.79 -11.01
CA SER A 249 23.30 -20.01 -9.98
C SER A 249 24.19 -21.22 -10.30
N PRO A 250 25.44 -21.29 -9.79
CA PRO A 250 26.33 -22.42 -10.07
C PRO A 250 25.78 -23.79 -9.66
N ASP A 251 24.97 -23.82 -8.61
CA ASP A 251 24.25 -24.98 -8.07
C ASP A 251 22.89 -25.23 -8.73
N LYS A 252 22.48 -24.37 -9.68
CA LYS A 252 21.26 -24.50 -10.49
C LYS A 252 19.96 -24.46 -9.69
N ASP A 253 20.01 -23.92 -8.48
CA ASP A 253 18.86 -23.82 -7.59
C ASP A 253 18.06 -22.54 -7.80
N ARG A 254 18.69 -21.50 -8.37
CA ARG A 254 18.13 -20.18 -8.57
C ARG A 254 18.36 -19.71 -9.98
N ALA A 255 17.37 -18.98 -10.50
CA ALA A 255 17.46 -18.32 -11.77
C ALA A 255 16.89 -16.90 -11.68
N GLY A 256 17.45 -16.00 -12.48
CA GLY A 256 17.03 -14.61 -12.52
C GLY A 256 17.14 -14.01 -13.92
N LEU A 257 16.41 -12.92 -14.12
CA LEU A 257 16.40 -12.14 -15.34
C LEU A 257 17.08 -10.80 -15.10
N PHE A 258 17.96 -10.43 -16.02
CA PHE A 258 18.74 -9.20 -15.94
C PHE A 258 18.67 -8.42 -17.25
N THR A 259 18.70 -7.11 -17.17
CA THR A 259 18.80 -6.24 -18.37
C THR A 259 20.10 -6.48 -19.13
N GLY A 260 20.06 -6.29 -20.45
CA GLY A 260 21.19 -6.53 -21.33
C GLY A 260 22.37 -5.57 -21.11
N TRP A 261 22.10 -4.35 -20.66
CA TRP A 261 23.09 -3.27 -20.50
C TRP A 261 23.76 -3.19 -19.13
N SER A 262 23.28 -3.93 -18.12
CA SER A 262 23.87 -3.83 -16.78
C SER A 262 25.18 -4.61 -16.68
N ALA A 263 26.25 -3.92 -16.28
CA ALA A 263 27.52 -4.55 -15.94
C ALA A 263 27.47 -5.05 -14.49
N GLY A 264 27.85 -6.31 -14.24
CA GLY A 264 28.05 -6.82 -12.88
C GLY A 264 26.79 -7.15 -12.08
N GLY A 265 25.63 -7.36 -12.72
CA GLY A 265 24.43 -7.88 -12.05
C GLY A 265 23.54 -6.83 -11.37
N SER A 266 23.77 -5.54 -11.59
CA SER A 266 22.94 -4.45 -11.03
C SER A 266 21.57 -4.28 -11.71
N GLY A 267 21.35 -4.88 -12.89
CA GLY A 267 20.09 -4.75 -13.63
C GLY A 267 19.12 -5.91 -13.42
N LYS A 268 19.02 -6.43 -12.19
CA LYS A 268 18.08 -7.51 -11.85
C LYS A 268 16.64 -7.04 -12.12
N VAL A 269 15.97 -7.69 -13.05
CA VAL A 269 14.55 -7.45 -13.36
C VAL A 269 13.67 -8.26 -12.43
N ALA A 270 13.92 -9.57 -12.33
CA ALA A 270 13.13 -10.50 -11.54
C ALA A 270 13.92 -11.76 -11.20
N MET A 271 13.51 -12.47 -10.17
CA MET A 271 13.92 -13.85 -9.93
C MET A 271 12.81 -14.81 -10.39
N LEU A 272 13.18 -16.00 -10.85
CA LEU A 272 12.21 -17.05 -11.12
C LEU A 272 11.89 -17.80 -9.83
N THR A 273 10.62 -18.16 -9.66
CA THR A 273 10.25 -19.15 -8.65
C THR A 273 10.92 -20.49 -8.97
N GLN A 274 11.20 -21.31 -7.95
CA GLN A 274 11.81 -22.64 -8.17
C GLN A 274 10.99 -23.52 -9.12
N GLU A 275 9.66 -23.46 -9.02
CA GLU A 275 8.78 -24.26 -9.88
C GLU A 275 8.88 -23.81 -11.34
N PHE A 276 8.83 -22.50 -11.59
CA PHE A 276 8.94 -21.98 -12.95
C PHE A 276 10.34 -22.22 -13.54
N HIS A 277 11.39 -22.11 -12.72
CA HIS A 277 12.74 -22.47 -13.15
C HIS A 277 12.81 -23.94 -13.61
N ARG A 278 12.27 -24.89 -12.83
CA ARG A 278 12.24 -26.31 -13.22
C ARG A 278 11.50 -26.54 -14.55
N GLN A 279 10.39 -25.84 -14.77
CA GLN A 279 9.63 -25.94 -16.01
C GLN A 279 10.43 -25.44 -17.22
N VAL A 280 11.14 -24.32 -17.07
CA VAL A 280 12.05 -23.79 -18.10
C VAL A 280 13.12 -24.83 -18.44
N MET A 281 13.82 -25.38 -17.44
CA MET A 281 14.89 -26.37 -17.63
C MET A 281 14.38 -27.67 -18.29
N ALA A 282 13.19 -28.13 -17.91
CA ALA A 282 12.58 -29.31 -18.52
C ALA A 282 12.29 -29.11 -20.02
N GLN A 283 11.88 -27.91 -20.42
CA GLN A 283 11.69 -27.61 -21.83
C GLN A 283 13.00 -27.41 -22.59
N GLU A 284 14.03 -26.85 -21.97
CA GLU A 284 15.35 -26.75 -22.61
C GLU A 284 15.97 -28.13 -22.88
N ALA A 285 15.76 -29.09 -21.97
CA ALA A 285 16.17 -30.49 -22.18
C ALA A 285 15.47 -31.14 -23.40
N SER A 286 14.35 -30.61 -23.87
CA SER A 286 13.64 -31.06 -25.07
C SER A 286 14.18 -30.46 -26.38
N GLY A 287 15.29 -29.71 -26.33
CA GLY A 287 15.95 -29.11 -27.51
C GLY A 287 15.45 -27.72 -27.89
N LYS A 288 14.66 -27.08 -27.02
CA LYS A 288 14.26 -25.67 -27.13
C LYS A 288 15.21 -24.79 -26.29
N THR A 289 15.15 -23.49 -26.49
CA THR A 289 15.88 -22.49 -25.69
C THR A 289 14.89 -21.45 -25.20
N ALA A 290 14.98 -21.11 -23.92
CA ALA A 290 14.18 -20.06 -23.33
C ALA A 290 14.72 -18.67 -23.70
N VAL A 291 13.86 -17.82 -24.24
CA VAL A 291 14.16 -16.43 -24.55
C VAL A 291 13.11 -15.55 -23.90
N PHE A 292 13.55 -14.76 -22.92
CA PHE A 292 12.69 -13.83 -22.19
C PHE A 292 12.76 -12.46 -22.85
N THR A 293 11.60 -11.90 -23.19
CA THR A 293 11.50 -10.58 -23.82
C THR A 293 10.51 -9.72 -23.07
N VAL A 294 10.81 -8.44 -22.90
CA VAL A 294 9.83 -7.47 -22.38
C VAL A 294 8.83 -7.13 -23.47
N ARG A 295 7.53 -7.11 -23.15
CA ARG A 295 6.46 -6.67 -24.04
C ARG A 295 5.58 -5.67 -23.31
N TYR A 296 5.17 -4.59 -23.98
CA TYR A 296 4.22 -3.65 -23.41
C TYR A 296 2.79 -4.02 -23.78
N SER A 297 1.92 -4.13 -22.77
CA SER A 297 0.47 -4.29 -22.93
C SER A 297 -0.21 -3.16 -22.16
N ASN A 298 -0.99 -2.31 -22.85
CA ASN A 298 -1.63 -1.12 -22.25
C ASN A 298 -0.67 -0.22 -21.47
N GLY A 299 0.58 -0.07 -21.94
CA GLY A 299 1.60 0.76 -21.28
C GLY A 299 2.30 0.07 -20.10
N ILE A 300 1.99 -1.20 -19.83
CA ILE A 300 2.60 -1.99 -18.76
C ILE A 300 3.56 -3.01 -19.36
N PRO A 301 4.84 -3.03 -18.95
CA PRO A 301 5.80 -4.05 -19.34
C PRO A 301 5.48 -5.38 -18.65
N ILE A 302 5.44 -6.44 -19.43
CA ILE A 302 5.35 -7.82 -18.98
C ILE A 302 6.54 -8.61 -19.52
N VAL A 303 7.01 -9.59 -18.74
CA VAL A 303 8.04 -10.52 -19.19
C VAL A 303 7.37 -11.67 -19.93
N HIS A 304 7.63 -11.77 -21.24
CA HIS A 304 7.14 -12.84 -22.09
C HIS A 304 8.22 -13.93 -22.26
N LEU A 305 7.87 -15.19 -21.98
CA LEU A 305 8.73 -16.34 -22.24
C LEU A 305 8.45 -16.92 -23.63
N ASN A 306 9.49 -17.00 -24.46
CA ASN A 306 9.45 -17.68 -25.76
C ASN A 306 10.30 -18.95 -25.68
N MET A 307 9.73 -20.09 -26.09
CA MET A 307 10.45 -21.37 -26.17
C MET A 307 10.75 -21.68 -27.64
N LEU A 308 12.00 -21.45 -28.06
CA LEU A 308 12.38 -21.43 -29.48
C LEU A 308 13.33 -22.58 -29.83
N THR A 309 13.28 -23.07 -31.07
CA THR A 309 14.34 -23.91 -31.64
C THR A 309 15.52 -23.03 -32.10
N GLN A 310 16.66 -23.65 -32.44
CA GLN A 310 17.83 -22.92 -32.97
C GLN A 310 17.51 -22.05 -34.20
N GLU A 311 16.63 -22.50 -35.08
CA GLU A 311 16.16 -21.71 -36.24
C GLU A 311 15.26 -20.55 -35.81
N GLY A 312 14.38 -20.76 -34.83
CA GLY A 312 13.51 -19.72 -34.27
C GLY A 312 14.26 -18.58 -33.57
N ILE A 313 15.38 -18.89 -32.90
CA ILE A 313 16.23 -17.88 -32.23
C ILE A 313 16.78 -16.86 -33.23
N LYS A 314 17.22 -17.30 -34.42
CA LYS A 314 17.73 -16.40 -35.46
C LYS A 314 16.66 -15.46 -35.98
N GLY A 315 15.42 -15.95 -36.12
CA GLY A 315 14.27 -15.14 -36.52
C GLY A 315 13.96 -14.04 -35.50
N VAL A 316 13.79 -14.39 -34.22
CA VAL A 316 13.50 -13.40 -33.18
C VAL A 316 14.60 -12.35 -33.07
N ARG A 317 15.87 -12.77 -32.99
CA ARG A 317 16.99 -11.82 -32.89
C ARG A 317 17.21 -10.95 -34.13
N SER A 318 16.64 -11.31 -35.27
CA SER A 318 16.62 -10.45 -36.46
C SER A 318 15.56 -9.35 -36.35
N THR A 319 14.35 -9.68 -35.87
CA THR A 319 13.29 -8.70 -35.60
C THR A 319 13.56 -7.77 -34.42
N LEU A 320 14.44 -8.16 -33.49
CA LEU A 320 14.86 -7.32 -32.36
C LEU A 320 15.89 -6.24 -32.72
N LYS A 321 16.47 -6.28 -33.93
CA LYS A 321 17.52 -5.36 -34.39
C LYS A 321 16.99 -4.19 -35.25
N GLU A 322 15.70 -4.22 -35.59
CA GLU A 322 14.99 -3.15 -36.31
C GLU A 322 14.30 -2.21 -35.31
#